data_AF-A0A936CKW5-F1
#
_entry.id   AF-A0A936CKW5-F1
#
_cell.length_a   1.000
_cell.length_b   1.000
_cell.length_c   1.000
_cell.angle_alpha   90.00
_cell.angle_beta   90.00
_cell.angle_gamma   90.00
#
_symmetry.space_group_name_H-M   'P 1'
#
loop_
_entity.id
_entity.type
_entity.pdbx_description
1 polymer ?
#
loop_
_entity_poly.entity_id
_entity_poly.type
_entity_poly.pdbx_seq_one_letter_code
_entity_poly.pdbx_strand_id
1 'polypeptide(L)'
;MEQHRSLQMTGTSLSLTGIITNGSGSYKVRVGTYTSPTTPSGNSITIVGDGGVGNPLLKADGGTTYTIVIEDAANPNCFQSFVINPVPACSNCPTPNCSGVKVTKN
;
A
#
# COMPACT_ATOMS: atom_id res chain seq x y z
N MET A 1 -14.88 -9.29 2.62
CA MET A 1 -13.42 -9.07 2.55
C MET A 1 -13.08 -7.98 3.56
N GLU A 2 -12.31 -8.33 4.57
CA GLU A 2 -11.80 -7.41 5.59
C GLU A 2 -10.30 -7.25 5.32
N GLN A 3 -9.72 -6.07 5.55
CA GLN A 3 -8.29 -5.84 5.27
C GLN A 3 -7.68 -5.05 6.41
N HIS A 4 -6.66 -5.63 7.05
CA HIS A 4 -5.88 -5.00 8.10
C HIS A 4 -4.57 -4.50 7.49
N ARG A 5 -4.27 -3.21 7.61
CA ARG A 5 -3.15 -2.53 6.94
C ARG A 5 -2.31 -1.75 7.94
N SER A 6 -0.99 -1.72 7.72
CA SER A 6 -0.04 -0.88 8.45
C SER A 6 0.82 -0.10 7.46
N LEU A 7 1.03 1.18 7.74
CA LEU A 7 1.91 2.08 6.99
C LEU A 7 3.15 2.33 7.84
N GLN A 8 4.32 2.04 7.30
CA GLN A 8 5.59 2.33 7.97
C GLN A 8 6.42 3.29 7.11
N MET A 9 6.95 4.34 7.74
CA MET A 9 7.79 5.34 7.08
C MET A 9 9.24 5.15 7.49
N THR A 10 10.16 5.10 6.51
CA THR A 10 11.60 5.10 6.73
C THR A 10 12.23 6.13 5.79
N GLY A 11 12.57 7.33 6.29
CA GLY A 11 13.11 8.41 5.47
C GLY A 11 12.07 9.07 4.56
N THR A 12 12.40 9.25 3.27
CA THR A 12 11.50 9.82 2.23
C THR A 12 10.59 8.79 1.56
N SER A 13 10.81 7.49 1.84
CA SER A 13 10.06 6.38 1.28
C SER A 13 8.96 5.90 2.23
N LEU A 14 7.76 5.74 1.68
CA LEU A 14 6.60 5.11 2.32
C LEU A 14 6.58 3.62 1.98
N SER A 15 6.35 2.77 3.00
CA SER A 15 6.11 1.35 2.82
C SER A 15 4.69 0.97 3.24
N LEU A 16 4.06 0.14 2.42
CA LEU A 16 2.68 -0.31 2.57
C LEU A 16 2.69 -1.80 2.89
N THR A 17 2.18 -2.17 4.07
CA THR A 17 1.97 -3.56 4.43
C THR A 17 0.49 -3.83 4.62
N GLY A 18 -0.04 -4.85 3.97
CA GLY A 18 -1.43 -5.26 4.12
C GLY A 18 -1.58 -6.76 4.11
N ILE A 19 -2.63 -7.24 4.78
CA ILE A 19 -3.06 -8.63 4.71
C ILE A 19 -4.46 -8.65 4.11
N ILE A 20 -4.64 -9.50 3.10
CA ILE A 20 -5.95 -9.77 2.51
C ILE A 20 -6.55 -10.91 3.33
N THR A 21 -7.57 -10.61 4.14
CA THR A 21 -8.24 -11.60 4.98
C THR A 21 -9.60 -11.94 4.39
N ASN A 22 -10.05 -13.18 4.64
CA ASN A 22 -11.32 -13.72 4.14
C ASN A 22 -11.41 -13.85 2.60
N GLY A 23 -10.29 -13.79 1.89
CA GLY A 23 -10.19 -14.18 0.48
C GLY A 23 -9.81 -15.65 0.34
N SER A 24 -10.15 -16.28 -0.79
CA SER A 24 -9.58 -17.57 -1.21
C SER A 24 -8.61 -17.34 -2.36
N GLY A 25 -7.55 -18.13 -2.44
CA GLY A 25 -6.54 -18.01 -3.51
C GLY A 25 -5.42 -17.02 -3.19
N SER A 26 -4.84 -16.45 -4.24
CA SER A 26 -3.67 -15.59 -4.16
C SER A 26 -3.91 -14.27 -4.88
N TYR A 27 -3.26 -13.22 -4.39
CA TYR A 27 -3.49 -11.85 -4.82
C TYR A 27 -2.18 -11.17 -5.14
N LYS A 28 -2.26 -10.12 -5.94
CA LYS A 28 -1.15 -9.20 -6.22
C LYS A 28 -1.63 -7.77 -6.03
N VAL A 29 -0.70 -6.90 -5.68
CA VAL A 29 -0.99 -5.48 -5.45
C VAL A 29 -0.23 -4.65 -6.46
N ARG A 30 -0.94 -3.70 -7.06
CA ARG A 30 -0.43 -2.80 -8.08
C ARG A 30 -0.45 -1.36 -7.62
N VAL A 31 0.61 -0.65 -7.94
CA VAL A 31 0.75 0.79 -7.72
C VAL A 31 1.40 1.41 -8.93
N GLY A 32 0.64 2.19 -9.70
CA GLY A 32 1.11 2.64 -11.02
C GLY A 32 1.49 1.45 -11.91
N THR A 33 2.76 1.41 -12.34
CA THR A 33 3.31 0.32 -13.16
C THR A 33 3.84 -0.86 -12.35
N TYR A 34 4.05 -0.69 -11.04
CA TYR A 34 4.55 -1.76 -10.18
C TYR A 34 3.47 -2.80 -9.93
N THR A 35 3.88 -4.07 -9.90
CA THR A 35 3.05 -5.21 -9.52
C THR A 35 3.85 -6.05 -8.52
N SER A 36 3.27 -6.31 -7.36
CA SER A 36 3.89 -7.19 -6.36
C SER A 36 3.92 -8.64 -6.84
N PRO A 37 4.75 -9.50 -6.23
CA PRO A 37 4.59 -10.94 -6.34
C PRO A 37 3.18 -11.39 -5.94
N THR A 38 2.77 -12.54 -6.46
CA THR A 38 1.54 -13.21 -6.05
C THR A 38 1.70 -13.79 -4.66
N THR A 39 0.78 -13.43 -3.76
CA THR A 39 0.81 -13.80 -2.35
C THR A 39 -0.50 -14.46 -1.96
N PRO A 40 -0.49 -15.64 -1.30
CA PRO A 40 -1.72 -16.28 -0.86
C PRO A 40 -2.46 -15.45 0.19
N SER A 41 -3.79 -15.52 0.18
CA SER A 41 -4.67 -14.96 1.21
C SER A 41 -4.19 -15.30 2.63
N GLY A 42 -4.32 -14.36 3.56
CA GLY A 42 -3.84 -14.49 4.93
C GLY A 42 -2.35 -14.18 5.14
N ASN A 43 -1.56 -14.02 4.08
CA ASN A 43 -0.18 -13.55 4.19
C ASN A 43 -0.05 -12.04 3.95
N SER A 44 1.01 -11.46 4.52
CA SER A 44 1.35 -10.05 4.33
C SER A 44 1.92 -9.78 2.95
N ILE A 45 1.47 -8.70 2.32
CA ILE A 45 2.06 -8.12 1.13
C ILE A 45 2.67 -6.78 1.54
N THR A 46 3.98 -6.62 1.29
CA THR A 46 4.71 -5.38 1.55
C THR A 46 5.13 -4.74 0.23
N ILE A 47 4.84 -3.46 0.06
CA ILE A 47 5.28 -2.65 -1.07
C ILE A 47 6.20 -1.57 -0.52
N VAL A 48 7.44 -1.55 -1.01
CA VAL A 48 8.40 -0.49 -0.72
C VAL A 48 8.60 0.27 -2.01
N GLY A 49 8.10 1.51 -2.06
CA GLY A 49 8.29 2.35 -3.23
C GLY A 49 9.64 3.04 -3.21
N ASP A 50 10.66 2.40 -3.79
CA ASP A 50 12.05 2.87 -3.75
C ASP A 50 12.45 3.74 -4.96
N GLY A 51 11.55 3.91 -5.95
CA GLY A 51 11.83 4.67 -7.16
C GLY A 51 12.76 3.95 -8.15
N GLY A 52 13.01 2.65 -7.95
CA GLY A 52 13.75 1.81 -8.88
C GLY A 52 13.01 1.56 -10.20
N VAL A 53 13.66 0.88 -11.14
CA VAL A 53 13.08 0.60 -12.47
C VAL A 53 11.78 -0.18 -12.31
N GLY A 54 10.65 0.43 -12.71
CA GLY A 54 9.32 -0.17 -12.62
C GLY A 54 8.68 -0.12 -11.23
N ASN A 55 9.37 0.38 -10.21
CA ASN A 55 8.86 0.57 -8.86
C ASN A 55 8.64 2.07 -8.58
N PRO A 56 7.40 2.54 -8.37
CA PRO A 56 7.16 3.96 -8.12
C PRO A 56 7.84 4.38 -6.82
N LEU A 57 8.42 5.58 -6.79
CA LEU A 57 8.84 6.19 -5.55
C LEU A 57 7.58 6.58 -4.76
N LEU A 58 7.32 5.91 -3.64
CA LEU A 58 6.24 6.23 -2.73
C LEU A 58 6.71 7.37 -1.80
N LYS A 59 6.58 8.60 -2.27
CA LYS A 59 6.95 9.83 -1.57
C LYS A 59 5.94 10.15 -0.48
N ALA A 60 6.47 10.54 0.67
CA ALA A 60 5.71 11.25 1.68
C ALA A 60 6.06 12.73 1.63
N ASP A 61 5.55 13.44 0.63
CA ASP A 61 5.80 14.88 0.41
C ASP A 61 4.62 15.77 0.85
N GLY A 62 3.54 15.17 1.35
CA GLY A 62 2.32 15.88 1.73
C GLY A 62 1.46 16.35 0.56
N GLY A 63 1.82 16.03 -0.69
CA GLY A 63 1.04 16.40 -1.88
C GLY A 63 0.67 15.22 -2.79
N THR A 64 1.42 14.12 -2.75
CA THR A 64 1.25 13.00 -3.69
C THR A 64 0.22 11.98 -3.20
N THR A 65 -0.71 11.59 -4.09
CA THR A 65 -1.67 10.51 -3.85
C THR A 65 -1.29 9.24 -4.62
N TYR A 66 -1.68 8.09 -4.09
CA TYR A 66 -1.41 6.79 -4.72
C TYR A 66 -2.69 5.97 -4.85
N THR A 67 -2.98 5.50 -6.05
CA THR A 67 -4.02 4.48 -6.26
C THR A 67 -3.41 3.10 -6.12
N ILE A 68 -3.94 2.33 -5.19
CA ILE A 68 -3.56 0.94 -4.94
C ILE A 68 -4.66 0.04 -5.47
N VAL A 69 -4.28 -0.93 -6.30
CA VAL A 69 -5.19 -1.94 -6.83
C VAL A 69 -4.78 -3.29 -6.29
N ILE A 70 -5.72 -4.01 -5.70
CA ILE A 70 -5.55 -5.40 -5.27
C ILE A 70 -6.36 -6.24 -6.24
N GLU A 71 -5.71 -7.18 -6.91
CA GLU A 71 -6.35 -8.03 -7.90
C GLU A 71 -6.07 -9.51 -7.58
N ASP A 72 -7.05 -10.35 -7.86
CA ASP A 72 -6.88 -11.80 -7.82
C ASP A 72 -5.85 -12.21 -8.88
N ALA A 73 -4.92 -13.10 -8.49
CA ALA A 73 -3.83 -13.50 -9.35
C ALA A 73 -4.28 -14.38 -10.52
N ALA A 74 -5.35 -15.16 -10.34
CA ALA A 74 -5.93 -16.02 -11.37
C ALA A 74 -7.01 -15.30 -12.19
N ASN A 75 -7.66 -14.27 -11.63
CA ASN A 75 -8.68 -13.48 -12.32
C ASN A 75 -8.46 -11.96 -12.14
N PRO A 76 -7.72 -11.30 -13.04
CA PRO A 76 -7.44 -9.86 -12.95
C PRO A 76 -8.68 -8.95 -12.98
N ASN A 77 -9.83 -9.44 -13.43
CA ASN A 77 -11.09 -8.68 -13.39
C ASN A 77 -11.72 -8.65 -11.99
N CYS A 78 -11.30 -9.53 -11.09
CA CYS A 78 -11.68 -9.49 -9.68
C CYS A 78 -10.68 -8.62 -8.93
N PHE A 79 -10.98 -7.32 -8.83
CA PHE A 79 -10.10 -6.37 -8.16
C PHE A 79 -10.85 -5.39 -7.27
N GLN A 80 -10.12 -4.81 -6.32
CA GLN A 80 -10.55 -3.70 -5.49
C GLN A 80 -9.47 -2.61 -5.53
N SER A 81 -9.87 -1.36 -5.74
CA SER A 81 -8.97 -0.22 -5.64
C SER A 81 -9.27 0.66 -4.43
N PHE A 82 -8.25 1.34 -3.92
CA PHE A 82 -8.37 2.39 -2.93
C PHE A 82 -7.27 3.43 -3.13
N VAL A 83 -7.50 4.64 -2.62
CA VAL A 83 -6.57 5.77 -2.73
C VAL A 83 -5.90 5.99 -1.37
N ILE A 84 -4.59 6.14 -1.40
CA ILE A 84 -3.81 6.69 -0.29
C ILE A 84 -3.70 8.19 -0.54
N ASN A 85 -4.26 8.95 0.38
CA ASN A 85 -4.17 10.42 0.40
C ASN A 85 -2.74 10.87 0.72
N PRO A 86 -2.42 12.16 0.51
CA PRO A 86 -1.06 12.63 0.73
C PRO A 86 -0.58 12.39 2.16
N VAL A 87 0.61 11.80 2.26
CA VAL A 87 1.27 11.56 3.55
C VAL A 87 2.35 12.64 3.70
N PRO A 88 2.29 13.52 4.71
CA PRO A 88 3.33 14.51 4.99
C PRO A 88 4.67 13.85 5.31
N ALA A 89 5.78 14.51 4.95
CA ALA A 89 7.11 14.07 5.35
C ALA A 89 7.26 14.08 6.87
N CYS A 90 7.98 13.11 7.44
CA CYS A 90 8.25 13.08 8.88
C CYS A 90 8.99 14.33 9.38
N SER A 91 9.79 14.99 8.52
CA SER A 91 10.45 16.27 8.84
C SER A 91 9.47 17.42 9.09
N ASN A 92 8.21 17.27 8.67
CA ASN A 92 7.13 18.24 8.84
C ASN A 92 6.09 17.77 9.88
N CYS A 93 6.30 16.64 10.56
CA CYS A 93 5.49 16.21 11.72
C CYS A 93 5.92 17.02 12.96
N PRO A 94 5.02 17.78 13.62
CA PRO A 94 5.36 18.55 14.84
C PRO A 94 5.71 17.69 16.07
N THR A 95 5.52 16.36 16.02
CA THR A 95 5.75 15.40 17.12
C THR A 95 6.19 14.03 16.57
N PRO A 96 6.94 13.19 17.33
CA PRO A 96 7.61 11.98 16.82
C PRO A 96 6.67 10.79 16.51
N ASN A 97 5.38 11.04 16.33
CA ASN A 97 4.36 10.04 16.06
C ASN A 97 3.73 10.25 14.68
N CYS A 98 4.51 10.12 13.61
CA CYS A 98 3.96 9.84 12.28
C CYS A 98 3.47 8.38 12.23
N SER A 99 2.56 8.01 13.14
CA SER A 99 2.01 6.66 13.31
C SER A 99 0.64 6.56 12.66
N GLY A 100 0.56 5.74 11.61
CA GLY A 100 -0.62 5.05 11.13
C GLY A 100 -1.82 5.90 10.70
N VAL A 101 -1.97 6.12 9.38
CA VAL A 101 -3.28 6.45 8.82
C VAL A 101 -4.19 5.23 9.02
N LYS A 102 -5.14 5.32 9.96
CA LYS A 102 -6.26 4.37 10.05
C LYS A 102 -7.30 4.74 8.99
N VAL A 103 -7.42 3.92 7.94
CA VAL A 103 -8.55 3.98 7.02
C VAL A 103 -9.64 3.07 7.57
N THR A 104 -10.64 3.66 8.24
CA THR A 104 -11.85 2.94 8.68
C THR A 104 -12.85 2.94 7.53
N LYS A 105 -13.40 1.78 7.18
CA LYS A 105 -14.52 1.67 6.25
C LYS A 105 -15.80 2.16 6.95
N ASN A 106 -16.52 3.11 6.34
CA ASN A 106 -17.93 3.37 6.65
C ASN A 106 -18.81 2.24 6.08
#